data_AF-A0A5C4L156-F1
#
_entry.id   AF-A0A5C4L156-F1
#
_cell.length_a   1.000
_cell.length_b   1.000
_cell.length_c   1.000
_cell.angle_alpha   90.00
_cell.angle_beta   90.00
_cell.angle_gamma   90.00
#
_symmetry.space_group_name_H-M   'P 1'
#
loop_
_entity.id
_entity.type
_entity.pdbx_description
1 polymer ?
#
loop_
_entity_poly.entity_id
_entity_poly.type
_entity_poly.pdbx_seq_one_letter_code
_entity_poly.pdbx_strand_id
1 'polypeptide(L)' 'MPNNSDSNIATADALTLLLHNQHALGAAIEEVTKWLSESGGASVAHNALAAMETLDKNARAITDAIIHLRRS' A
#
# COMPACT_ATOMS: atom_id res chain seq x y z
N MET A 1 -13.75 -30.15 -5.00
CA MET A 1 -12.67 -29.18 -4.73
C MET A 1 -13.24 -28.19 -3.73
N PRO A 2 -12.54 -27.78 -2.67
CA PRO A 2 -13.02 -26.68 -1.83
C PRO A 2 -13.28 -25.49 -2.78
N ASN A 3 -14.41 -24.82 -2.61
CA ASN A 3 -14.90 -23.79 -3.52
C ASN A 3 -13.79 -22.76 -3.77
N ASN A 4 -13.20 -22.76 -4.97
CA ASN A 4 -12.17 -21.79 -5.35
C ASN A 4 -12.66 -20.34 -5.14
N SER A 5 -13.99 -20.12 -5.20
CA SER A 5 -14.62 -18.84 -4.87
C SER A 5 -14.36 -18.38 -3.44
N ASP A 6 -14.49 -19.26 -2.44
CA ASP A 6 -14.37 -18.88 -1.02
C ASP A 6 -12.91 -18.56 -0.68
N SER A 7 -11.97 -19.32 -1.27
CA SER A 7 -10.53 -19.03 -1.18
C SER A 7 -10.18 -17.71 -1.90
N ASN A 8 -10.76 -17.44 -3.07
CA ASN A 8 -10.55 -16.19 -3.80
C ASN A 8 -11.09 -14.98 -3.03
N ILE A 9 -12.28 -15.11 -2.42
CA ILE A 9 -12.89 -14.07 -1.57
C ILE A 9 -11.99 -13.80 -0.36
N ALA A 10 -11.61 -14.84 0.40
CA ALA A 10 -10.75 -14.68 1.57
C ALA A 10 -9.40 -14.03 1.22
N THR A 11 -8.82 -14.41 0.07
CA THR A 11 -7.57 -13.83 -0.42
C THR A 11 -7.76 -12.36 -0.82
N ALA A 12 -8.84 -12.02 -1.53
CA ALA A 12 -9.15 -10.66 -1.94
C ALA A 12 -9.41 -9.74 -0.73
N ASP A 13 -10.04 -10.26 0.32
CA ASP A 13 -10.28 -9.52 1.57
C ASP A 13 -8.98 -9.28 2.33
N ALA A 14 -8.10 -10.29 2.43
CA ALA A 14 -6.77 -10.11 3.02
C ALA A 14 -5.93 -9.08 2.24
N LEU A 15 -5.97 -9.13 0.90
CA LEU A 15 -5.31 -8.14 0.05
C LEU A 15 -5.90 -6.74 0.22
N THR A 16 -7.20 -6.62 0.49
CA THR A 16 -7.84 -5.32 0.78
C THR A 16 -7.27 -4.71 2.07
N LEU A 17 -7.05 -5.52 3.11
CA LEU A 17 -6.38 -5.06 4.33
C LEU A 17 -4.92 -4.63 4.06
N LEU A 18 -4.19 -5.36 3.21
CA LEU A 18 -2.84 -4.97 2.81
C LEU A 18 -2.81 -3.69 1.97
N LEU A 19 -3.83 -3.45 1.14
CA LEU A 19 -3.99 -2.18 0.41
C LEU A 19 -4.19 -1.01 1.39
N HIS A 20 -5.02 -1.18 2.43
CA HIS A 20 -5.17 -0.17 3.48
C HIS A 20 -3.84 0.11 4.18
N ASN A 21 -3.01 -0.91 4.42
CA ASN A 21 -1.68 -0.70 4.98
C ASN A 21 -0.78 0.13 4.06
N GLN A 22 -0.86 -0.02 2.74
CA GLN A 22 -0.07 0.83 1.83
C GLN A 22 -0.46 2.31 1.98
N HIS A 23 -1.75 2.63 2.05
CA HIS A 23 -2.22 4.00 2.25
C HIS A 23 -1.86 4.56 3.63
N ALA A 24 -2.04 3.77 4.70
CA ALA A 24 -1.72 4.18 6.06
C ALA A 24 -0.22 4.46 6.23
N LEU A 25 0.64 3.60 5.66
CA LEU A 25 2.09 3.81 5.67
C LEU A 25 2.48 5.03 4.83
N GLY A 26 1.83 5.25 3.68
CA GLY A 26 2.07 6.42 2.84
C GLY A 26 1.79 7.71 3.59
N ALA A 27 0.63 7.80 4.23
CA ALA A 27 0.25 8.96 5.04
C ALA A 27 1.20 9.17 6.23
N ALA A 28 1.61 8.10 6.92
CA ALA A 28 2.55 8.21 8.03
C ALA A 28 3.93 8.72 7.58
N ILE A 29 4.42 8.27 6.42
CA ILE A 29 5.68 8.74 5.84
C ILE A 29 5.57 10.20 5.41
N GLU A 30 4.46 10.60 4.78
CA GLU A 30 4.23 11.98 4.38
C GLU A 30 4.27 12.93 5.59
N GLU A 31 3.57 12.59 6.68
CA GLU A 31 3.54 13.41 7.90
C GLU A 31 4.92 13.53 8.56
N VAL A 32 5.66 12.42 8.68
CA VAL A 32 7.04 12.43 9.23
C VAL A 32 7.97 13.27 8.34
N THR A 33 7.82 13.18 7.03
CA THR A 33 8.65 13.93 6.07
C THR A 33 8.39 15.43 6.16
N LYS A 34 7.13 15.81 6.34
CA LYS A 34 6.73 17.20 6.56
C LYS A 34 7.33 17.75 7.85
N TRP A 35 7.19 17.02 8.97
CA TRP A 35 7.78 17.39 10.26
C TRP A 35 9.32 17.54 10.19
N LEU A 36 9.99 16.64 9.46
CA LEU A 36 11.45 16.71 9.28
C LEU A 36 11.89 17.87 8.39
N SER A 37 11.11 18.20 7.37
CA SER A 37 11.37 19.36 6.51
C SER A 37 11.25 20.68 7.28
N GLU A 38 10.29 20.77 8.19
CA GLU A 38 10.09 21.92 9.08
C GLU A 38 11.20 22.03 10.16
N SER A 39 11.84 20.91 10.54
CA SER A 39 12.92 20.85 11.54
C SER A 39 14.35 20.89 10.95
N GLY A 40 14.50 21.09 9.64
CA GLY A 40 15.79 21.31 8.96
C GLY A 40 16.47 20.05 8.38
N GLY A 41 15.78 18.91 8.32
CA GLY A 41 16.30 17.64 7.82
C GLY A 41 16.17 17.44 6.30
N ALA A 42 16.96 18.16 5.49
CA ALA A 42 16.84 18.11 4.02
C ALA A 42 17.14 16.74 3.38
N SER A 43 17.95 15.88 4.01
CA SER A 43 18.30 14.56 3.44
C SER A 43 17.21 13.50 3.55
N VAL A 44 16.19 13.70 4.42
CA VAL A 44 15.16 12.68 4.67
C VAL A 44 14.07 12.68 3.59
N ALA A 45 13.88 13.81 2.89
CA ALA A 45 12.87 13.94 1.85
C ALA A 45 13.06 12.97 0.67
N HIS A 46 14.31 12.70 0.26
CA HIS A 46 14.57 11.81 -0.88
C HIS A 46 14.21 10.35 -0.56
N ASN A 47 14.63 9.86 0.61
CA ASN A 47 14.33 8.48 1.03
C ASN A 47 12.82 8.30 1.26
N ALA A 48 12.15 9.31 1.80
CA ALA A 48 10.70 9.28 1.98
C ALA A 48 9.96 9.23 0.63
N LEU A 49 10.40 10.02 -0.35
CA LEU A 49 9.82 10.00 -1.70
C LEU A 49 9.94 8.61 -2.34
N ALA A 50 11.14 8.00 -2.30
CA ALA A 50 11.35 6.66 -2.82
C ALA A 50 10.50 5.59 -2.10
N ALA A 51 10.29 5.75 -0.79
CA ALA A 51 9.40 4.87 -0.03
C ALA A 51 7.93 5.04 -0.47
N MET A 52 7.45 6.28 -0.65
CA MET A 52 6.09 6.55 -1.14
C MET A 52 5.87 6.00 -2.55
N GLU A 53 6.85 6.14 -3.47
CA GLU A 53 6.78 5.54 -4.81
C GLU A 53 6.64 4.01 -4.76
N THR A 54 7.35 3.37 -3.83
CA THR A 54 7.26 1.92 -3.62
C THR A 54 5.88 1.52 -3.11
N LEU A 55 5.32 2.25 -2.14
CA LEU A 55 3.98 2.00 -1.61
C LEU A 55 2.90 2.18 -2.69
N ASP A 56 3.03 3.21 -3.54
CA ASP A 56 2.09 3.47 -4.64
C ASP A 56 2.15 2.36 -5.72
N LYS A 57 3.35 1.89 -6.06
CA LYS A 57 3.51 0.72 -6.95
C LYS A 57 2.85 -0.53 -6.38
N ASN A 58 3.03 -0.79 -5.08
CA ASN A 58 2.42 -1.94 -4.40
C ASN A 58 0.90 -1.80 -4.33
N ALA A 59 0.38 -0.61 -4.03
CA ALA A 59 -1.06 -0.34 -3.99
C ALA A 59 -1.73 -0.64 -5.34
N ARG A 60 -1.10 -0.25 -6.45
CA ARG A 60 -1.57 -0.60 -7.81
C ARG A 60 -1.59 -2.11 -8.05
N ALA A 61 -0.48 -2.80 -7.80
CA ALA A 61 -0.39 -4.24 -8.01
C ALA A 61 -1.39 -5.04 -7.13
N ILE A 62 -1.58 -4.63 -5.88
CA ILE A 62 -2.56 -5.23 -4.96
C ILE A 62 -3.98 -5.00 -5.47
N THR A 63 -4.29 -3.78 -5.96
CA THR A 63 -5.60 -3.45 -6.53
C THR A 63 -5.91 -4.34 -7.74
N ASP A 64 -4.96 -4.51 -8.65
CA ASP A 64 -5.11 -5.38 -9.82
C ASP A 64 -5.36 -6.84 -9.40
N ALA A 65 -4.64 -7.34 -8.40
CA ALA A 65 -4.83 -8.68 -7.87
C ALA A 65 -6.21 -8.87 -7.22
N ILE A 66 -6.70 -7.89 -6.45
CA ILE A 66 -8.05 -7.91 -5.88
C ILE A 66 -9.11 -7.97 -6.98
N ILE A 67 -8.99 -7.13 -8.01
CA ILE A 67 -9.93 -7.10 -9.14
C ILE A 67 -9.92 -8.44 -9.87
N HIS A 68 -8.75 -9.04 -10.09
CA HIS A 68 -8.64 -10.34 -10.74
C HIS A 68 -9.33 -11.44 -9.92
N LEU A 69 -9.00 -11.56 -8.63
CA LEU A 69 -9.56 -12.58 -7.73
C LEU A 69 -11.08 -12.47 -7.56
N ARG A 70 -11.63 -11.26 -7.56
CA ARG A 70 -13.08 -11.05 -7.45
C ARG A 70 -13.85 -11.38 -8.73
N ARG A 71 -13.16 -11.51 -9.88
CA ARG A 71 -13.75 -11.83 -11.19
C ARG A 71 -13.60 -13.30 -11.58
N SER A 72 -12.73 -14.04 -10.91
CA SER A 72 -12.40 -15.45 -11.13
C SER A 72 -13.12 -16.37 -10.17
#